data_AF-A0A4Q3T5L9-F1
#
_entry.id   AF-A0A4Q3T5L9-F1
#
_cell.length_a   1.000
_cell.length_b   1.000
_cell.length_c   1.000
_cell.angle_alpha   90.00
_cell.angle_beta   90.00
_cell.angle_gamma   90.00
#
_symmetry.space_group_name_H-M   'P 1'
#
loop_
_entity.id
_entity.type
_entity.pdbx_description
1 polymer ?
#
loop_
_entity_poly.entity_id
_entity_poly.type
_entity_poly.pdbx_seq_one_letter_code
_entity_poly.pdbx_strand_id
1 'polypeptide(L)'
;AQPFNDVAIAVVNALRADPSQPALDAAAAARLGLIEYIPFPDALRGKYQCYTQADLGALRAAGCNHVFADVQAGVAAYMAALST
;
A
#
# COMPACT_ATOMS: atom_id res chain seq x y z
N ALA A 1 5.42 -10.16 -2.32
CA ALA A 1 4.75 -8.90 -2.73
C ALA A 1 3.72 -8.52 -1.68
N GLN A 2 3.44 -7.23 -1.48
CA GLN A 2 2.29 -6.79 -0.66
C GLN A 2 1.07 -6.60 -1.56
N PRO A 3 -0.15 -7.02 -1.15
CA PRO A 3 -1.36 -6.84 -1.95
C PRO A 3 -1.78 -5.37 -2.03
N PHE A 4 -2.61 -5.04 -3.02
CA PHE A 4 -3.13 -3.67 -3.18
C PHE A 4 -3.92 -3.18 -1.95
N ASN A 5 -4.56 -4.10 -1.22
CA ASN A 5 -5.25 -3.79 0.03
C ASN A 5 -4.32 -3.22 1.11
N ASP A 6 -3.03 -3.61 1.13
CA ASP A 6 -2.05 -3.05 2.08
C ASP A 6 -1.79 -1.57 1.81
N VAL A 7 -1.80 -1.16 0.54
CA VAL A 7 -1.66 0.25 0.14
C VAL A 7 -2.89 1.04 0.57
N ALA A 8 -4.08 0.53 0.26
CA ALA A 8 -5.33 1.20 0.61
C ALA A 8 -5.47 1.38 2.13
N ILE A 9 -5.18 0.34 2.92
CA ILE A 9 -5.30 0.42 4.37
C ILE A 9 -4.20 1.27 5.01
N ALA A 10 -3.00 1.33 4.42
CA ALA A 10 -1.96 2.24 4.86
C ALA A 10 -2.37 3.71 4.69
N VAL A 11 -3.02 4.07 3.57
CA VAL A 11 -3.56 5.42 3.37
C VAL A 11 -4.64 5.74 4.40
N VAL A 12 -5.61 4.84 4.59
CA VAL A 12 -6.69 5.02 5.57
C VAL A 12 -6.12 5.24 6.96
N ASN A 13 -5.22 4.37 7.42
CA ASN A 13 -4.64 4.49 8.76
C ASN A 13 -3.72 5.71 8.91
N ALA A 14 -3.03 6.16 7.85
CA ALA A 14 -2.22 7.38 7.89
C ALA A 14 -3.05 8.66 8.04
N LEU A 15 -4.29 8.68 7.51
CA LEU A 15 -5.18 9.85 7.56
C LEU A 15 -6.08 9.90 8.80
N ARG A 16 -6.06 8.88 9.66
CA ARG A 16 -6.94 8.86 10.84
C ARG A 16 -6.48 9.89 11.86
N ALA A 17 -7.43 10.72 12.29
CA ALA A 17 -7.19 11.87 13.17
C ALA A 17 -6.68 11.50 14.58
N ASP A 18 -6.93 10.28 15.04
CA ASP A 18 -6.54 9.81 16.38
C ASP A 18 -5.56 8.62 16.28
N PRO A 19 -4.26 8.85 16.51
CA PRO A 19 -3.23 7.80 16.48
C PRO A 19 -3.37 6.76 17.59
N SER A 20 -4.19 7.02 18.64
CA SER A 20 -4.38 6.09 19.76
C SER A 20 -5.36 4.96 19.44
N GLN A 21 -6.14 5.10 18.36
CA GLN A 21 -7.06 4.05 17.94
C GLN A 21 -6.31 2.91 17.25
N PRO A 22 -6.74 1.65 17.44
CA PRO A 22 -6.11 0.51 16.79
C PRO A 22 -6.21 0.64 15.27
N ALA A 23 -5.16 0.24 14.57
CA ALA A 23 -5.13 0.20 13.12
C ALA A 23 -6.30 -0.66 12.58
N LEU A 24 -6.97 -0.17 11.54
CA LEU A 24 -7.99 -0.94 10.85
C LEU A 24 -7.34 -1.95 9.90
N ASP A 25 -8.02 -3.07 9.68
CA ASP A 25 -7.80 -3.92 8.52
C ASP A 25 -8.69 -3.49 7.34
N ALA A 26 -8.43 -4.01 6.15
CA ALA A 26 -9.17 -3.66 4.94
C ALA A 26 -10.67 -4.00 5.03
N ALA A 27 -11.04 -5.06 5.76
CA ALA A 27 -12.43 -5.47 5.91
C ALA A 27 -13.20 -4.51 6.83
N ALA A 28 -12.59 -4.08 7.93
CA ALA A 28 -13.12 -3.08 8.85
C ALA A 28 -13.24 -1.72 8.16
N ALA A 29 -12.21 -1.30 7.42
CA ALA A 29 -12.26 -0.07 6.63
C ALA A 29 -13.38 -0.11 5.58
N ALA A 30 -13.59 -1.24 4.91
CA ALA A 30 -14.71 -1.40 3.97
C ALA A 30 -16.08 -1.36 4.67
N ARG A 31 -16.25 -2.01 5.82
CA ARG A 31 -17.50 -1.94 6.61
C ARG A 31 -17.83 -0.52 7.08
N LEU A 32 -16.80 0.28 7.35
CA LEU A 32 -16.94 1.69 7.75
C LEU A 32 -17.12 2.63 6.55
N GLY A 33 -17.11 2.13 5.31
CA GLY A 33 -17.21 2.96 4.11
C GLY A 33 -15.94 3.77 3.80
N LEU A 34 -14.81 3.45 4.43
CA LEU A 34 -13.51 4.08 4.19
C LEU A 34 -12.78 3.48 2.97
N ILE A 35 -13.17 2.27 2.57
CA ILE A 35 -12.72 1.60 1.33
C ILE A 35 -13.97 1.16 0.56
N GLU A 36 -14.04 1.51 -0.70
CA GLU A 36 -15.07 1.04 -1.64
C GLU A 36 -14.45 0.12 -2.68
N TYR A 37 -15.00 -1.08 -2.83
CA TYR A 37 -14.60 -1.99 -3.90
C TYR A 37 -15.45 -1.74 -5.14
N ILE A 38 -14.80 -1.44 -6.26
CA ILE A 38 -15.45 -1.27 -7.55
C ILE A 38 -15.27 -2.52 -8.42
N PRO A 39 -16.14 -2.74 -9.43
CA PRO A 39 -15.91 -3.77 -10.43
C PRO A 39 -14.54 -3.62 -11.10
N PHE A 40 -13.85 -4.74 -11.31
CA PHE A 40 -12.55 -4.72 -11.97
C PHE A 40 -12.68 -4.21 -13.42
N PRO A 41 -11.90 -3.20 -13.85
CA PRO A 41 -12.04 -2.61 -15.18
C PRO A 41 -11.84 -3.63 -16.32
N ASP A 42 -12.82 -3.73 -17.20
CA ASP A 42 -12.83 -4.68 -18.33
C ASP A 42 -11.60 -4.54 -19.23
N ALA A 43 -11.18 -3.30 -19.50
CA ALA A 43 -10.02 -3.00 -20.34
C ALA A 43 -8.68 -3.53 -19.79
N LEU A 44 -8.61 -3.83 -18.50
CA LEU A 44 -7.43 -4.37 -17.81
C LEU A 44 -7.46 -5.91 -17.73
N ARG A 45 -8.57 -6.57 -18.08
CA ARG A 45 -8.62 -8.04 -18.07
C ARG A 45 -7.63 -8.62 -19.08
N GLY A 46 -6.85 -9.61 -18.65
CA GLY A 46 -5.76 -10.20 -19.42
C GLY A 46 -4.47 -9.36 -19.49
N LYS A 47 -4.48 -8.11 -19.01
CA LYS A 47 -3.30 -7.22 -18.96
C LYS A 47 -2.83 -6.95 -17.53
N TYR A 48 -3.68 -7.21 -16.55
CA TYR A 48 -3.40 -6.93 -15.16
C TYR A 48 -2.50 -7.99 -14.55
N GLN A 49 -1.37 -7.54 -14.02
CA GLN A 49 -0.47 -8.38 -13.28
C GLN A 49 -0.92 -8.44 -11.81
N CYS A 50 -1.45 -9.59 -11.39
CA CYS A 50 -1.89 -9.80 -10.01
C CYS A 50 -0.74 -9.99 -9.01
N TYR A 51 0.49 -10.22 -9.50
CA TYR A 51 1.67 -10.41 -8.66
C TYR A 51 2.95 -9.91 -9.33
N THR A 52 3.67 -9.02 -8.64
CA THR A 52 5.01 -8.55 -9.00
C THR A 52 5.96 -8.73 -7.83
N GLN A 53 7.18 -9.18 -8.09
CA GLN A 53 8.26 -9.17 -7.11
C GLN A 53 9.58 -8.98 -7.83
N ALA A 54 10.32 -7.93 -7.47
CA ALA A 54 11.64 -7.72 -8.02
C ALA A 54 12.63 -8.73 -7.42
N ASP A 55 13.43 -9.36 -8.28
CA ASP A 55 14.67 -10.00 -7.86
C ASP A 55 15.73 -8.92 -7.65
N LEU A 56 16.27 -8.84 -6.44
CA LEU A 56 17.26 -7.83 -6.08
C LEU A 56 18.71 -8.30 -6.28
N GLY A 57 18.95 -9.51 -6.77
CA GLY A 57 20.29 -10.09 -6.90
C GLY A 57 21.28 -9.19 -7.64
N ALA A 58 20.91 -8.70 -8.83
CA ALA A 58 21.75 -7.79 -9.61
C ALA A 58 21.96 -6.43 -8.91
N LEU A 59 20.92 -5.89 -8.27
CA LEU A 59 21.00 -4.64 -7.53
C LEU A 59 21.97 -4.75 -6.34
N ARG A 60 21.91 -5.87 -5.60
CA ARG A 60 22.82 -6.14 -4.47
C ARG A 60 24.24 -6.40 -4.93
N ALA A 61 24.44 -7.14 -6.02
CA ALA A 61 25.75 -7.39 -6.61
C ALA A 61 26.46 -6.11 -7.08
N ALA A 62 25.69 -5.09 -7.48
CA ALA A 62 26.21 -3.76 -7.82
C ALA A 62 26.65 -2.94 -6.58
N GLY A 63 26.56 -3.48 -5.36
CA GLY A 63 26.97 -2.81 -4.12
C GLY A 63 25.87 -1.95 -3.48
N CYS A 64 24.64 -1.98 -3.97
CA CYS A 64 23.54 -1.26 -3.35
C CYS A 64 23.01 -2.00 -2.11
N ASN A 65 23.34 -1.50 -0.93
CA ASN A 65 22.89 -2.04 0.36
C ASN A 65 21.70 -1.28 0.96
N HIS A 66 21.00 -0.48 0.16
CA HIS A 66 19.86 0.30 0.63
C HIS A 66 18.73 -0.61 1.15
N VAL A 67 18.18 -0.27 2.31
CA VAL A 67 16.98 -0.89 2.89
C VAL A 67 15.77 -0.09 2.43
N PHE A 68 14.95 -0.70 1.57
CA PHE A 68 13.71 -0.08 1.09
C PHE A 68 12.66 -0.08 2.20
N ALA A 69 11.87 0.99 2.26
CA ALA A 69 10.69 1.04 3.14
C ALA A 69 9.66 -0.03 2.73
N ASP A 70 8.92 -0.54 3.72
CA ASP A 70 7.68 -1.27 3.44
C ASP A 70 6.56 -0.31 3.02
N VAL A 71 5.43 -0.85 2.57
CA VAL A 71 4.29 -0.05 2.12
C VAL A 71 3.78 0.87 3.23
N GLN A 72 3.69 0.38 4.46
CA GLN A 72 3.13 1.12 5.60
C GLN A 72 3.97 2.36 5.91
N ALA A 73 5.28 2.20 6.06
CA ALA A 73 6.20 3.29 6.34
C ALA A 73 6.27 4.28 5.18
N GLY A 74 6.37 3.78 3.94
CA GLY A 74 6.44 4.62 2.74
C GLY A 74 5.18 5.46 2.53
N VAL A 75 4.00 4.84 2.63
CA VAL A 75 2.71 5.54 2.47
C VAL A 75 2.50 6.55 3.59
N ALA A 76 2.79 6.22 4.85
CA ALA A 76 2.62 7.17 5.96
C ALA A 76 3.48 8.43 5.77
N ALA A 77 4.76 8.27 5.40
CA ALA A 77 5.65 9.39 5.10
C ALA A 77 5.13 10.22 3.91
N TYR A 78 4.62 9.56 2.87
CA TYR A 78 4.08 10.24 1.70
C TYR A 78 2.81 11.05 2.01
N MET A 79 1.89 10.49 2.81
CA MET A 79 0.68 11.20 3.21
C MET A 79 1.00 12.43 4.06
N ALA A 80 1.97 12.35 4.96
CA ALA A 80 2.43 13.50 5.73
C ALA A 80 2.97 14.63 4.82
N ALA A 81 3.72 14.25 3.77
CA ALA A 81 4.23 15.20 2.78
C ALA A 81 3.12 15.84 1.92
N LEU A 82 2.02 15.12 1.65
CA LEU A 82 0.88 15.65 0.88
C LEU A 82 -0.07 16.53 1.70
N SER A 83 -0.06 16.40 3.04
CA SER A 83 -0.92 17.16 3.94
C SER A 83 -0.33 18.50 4.42
N THR A 84 0.84 18.88 3.91
CA THR A 84 1.53 20.15 4.19
C THR A 84 1.29 21.13 3.05
#